data_AF-A0A0T5ZXE0-F1
#
_entry.id   AF-A0A0T5ZXE0-F1
#
_cell.length_a   1.000
_cell.length_b   1.000
_cell.length_c   1.000
_cell.angle_alpha   90.00
_cell.angle_beta   90.00
_cell.angle_gamma   90.00
#
_symmetry.space_group_name_H-M   'P 1'
#
loop_
_entity.id
_entity.type
_entity.pdbx_description
1 polymer ?
#
loop_
_entity_poly.entity_id
_entity_poly.type
_entity_poly.pdbx_seq_one_letter_code
_entity_poly.pdbx_strand_id
1 'polypeptide(L)'
;MPNYLLWGANPQARETQARELLKEHFIHSIESEGKIIPLREIRARLPHWHVHPQAPWRRSGLLVLEAQRMNEEVQNTLLKTLEEPPQFFTFVFTVPHPNLLFPTVVSRCLVTRVIGDYQARNAEIAAEIWAANGGERLALFEDKIGYERESATAFINDLEAQLAAAPNPVLKQIWETKKLLQDDSTNLKMAVDCLLLSW
;
A
#
# COMPACT_ATOMS: atom_id res chain seq x y z
N MET A 1 19.48 -2.22 12.89
CA MET A 1 19.17 -1.38 11.72
C MET A 1 17.72 -0.96 11.81
N PRO A 2 17.31 0.22 11.29
CA PRO A 2 15.90 0.59 11.31
C PRO A 2 15.09 -0.32 10.37
N ASN A 3 13.85 -0.63 10.77
CA ASN A 3 12.86 -1.20 9.87
C ASN A 3 12.23 -0.06 9.04
N TYR A 4 11.77 -0.33 7.84
CA TYR A 4 11.19 0.68 6.95
C TYR A 4 9.75 0.36 6.60
N LEU A 5 8.92 1.39 6.57
CA LEU A 5 7.57 1.34 6.03
C LEU A 5 7.47 2.35 4.90
N LEU A 6 7.45 1.86 3.67
CA LEU A 6 7.27 2.66 2.46
C LEU A 6 5.80 2.75 2.12
N TRP A 7 5.27 3.97 2.02
CA TRP A 7 3.87 4.16 1.68
C TRP A 7 3.64 5.18 0.57
N GLY A 8 2.54 5.07 -0.15
CA GLY A 8 2.23 5.96 -1.27
C GLY A 8 1.26 5.32 -2.25
N ALA A 9 0.96 5.99 -3.36
CA ALA A 9 -0.03 5.54 -4.35
C ALA A 9 0.46 4.38 -5.23
N ASN A 10 1.64 4.54 -5.84
CA ASN A 10 2.16 3.66 -6.89
C ASN A 10 2.89 2.42 -6.31
N PRO A 11 2.35 1.19 -6.48
CA PRO A 11 2.97 -0.03 -5.98
C PRO A 11 4.36 -0.28 -6.55
N GLN A 12 4.55 -0.05 -7.86
CA GLN A 12 5.83 -0.24 -8.53
C GLN A 12 6.89 0.73 -7.98
N ALA A 13 6.53 2.00 -7.78
CA ALA A 13 7.46 2.97 -7.18
C ALA A 13 7.86 2.56 -5.75
N ARG A 14 6.90 2.08 -4.94
CA ARG A 14 7.19 1.56 -3.59
C ARG A 14 8.15 0.37 -3.65
N GLU A 15 7.93 -0.55 -4.57
CA GLU A 15 8.80 -1.72 -4.76
C GLU A 15 10.21 -1.33 -5.21
N THR A 16 10.34 -0.43 -6.19
CA THR A 16 11.64 0.05 -6.67
C THR A 16 12.44 0.68 -5.53
N GLN A 17 11.82 1.57 -4.74
CA GLN A 17 12.49 2.19 -3.60
C GLN A 17 12.81 1.17 -2.49
N ALA A 18 11.95 0.18 -2.26
CA ALA A 18 12.21 -0.89 -1.30
C ALA A 18 13.43 -1.75 -1.71
N ARG A 19 13.53 -2.10 -2.99
CA ARG A 19 14.66 -2.87 -3.53
C ARG A 19 15.95 -2.07 -3.50
N GLU A 20 15.90 -0.77 -3.75
CA GLU A 20 17.07 0.12 -3.63
C GLU A 20 17.59 0.18 -2.18
N LEU A 21 16.71 0.27 -1.18
CA LEU A 21 17.09 0.19 0.24
C LEU A 21 17.76 -1.15 0.60
N LEU A 22 17.36 -2.22 -0.08
CA LEU A 22 17.85 -3.57 0.16
C LEU A 22 18.94 -4.02 -0.81
N LYS A 23 19.53 -3.14 -1.63
CA LYS A 23 20.50 -3.52 -2.68
C LYS A 23 21.72 -4.32 -2.20
N GLU A 24 22.12 -4.14 -0.94
CA GLU A 24 23.24 -4.87 -0.31
C GLU A 24 22.80 -6.11 0.51
N HIS A 25 21.52 -6.47 0.46
CA HIS A 25 20.92 -7.54 1.27
C HIS A 25 20.54 -8.74 0.40
N PHE A 26 20.59 -9.93 0.99
CA PHE A 26 19.84 -11.06 0.47
C PHE A 26 18.34 -10.85 0.72
N ILE A 27 17.56 -10.65 -0.35
CA ILE A 27 16.15 -10.26 -0.23
C ILE A 27 15.25 -11.50 -0.19
N HIS A 28 14.49 -11.62 0.89
CA HIS A 28 13.33 -12.50 0.98
C HIS A 28 12.10 -11.68 0.60
N SER A 29 11.49 -11.91 -0.57
CA SER A 29 10.23 -11.24 -0.92
C SER A 29 9.02 -12.07 -0.50
N ILE A 30 8.03 -11.41 0.09
CA ILE A 30 6.68 -11.93 0.28
C ILE A 30 5.78 -11.07 -0.59
N GLU A 31 5.12 -11.74 -1.52
CA GLU A 31 4.25 -11.14 -2.50
C GLU A 31 2.93 -11.91 -2.46
N SER A 32 1.83 -11.21 -2.68
CA SER A 32 0.53 -11.84 -2.75
C SER A 32 -0.22 -11.26 -3.93
N GLU A 33 -0.56 -12.06 -4.92
CA GLU A 33 -1.32 -11.67 -6.11
C GLU A 33 -2.79 -11.38 -5.76
N GLY A 34 -3.05 -10.29 -5.03
CA GLY A 34 -4.42 -9.90 -4.64
C GLY A 34 -4.99 -10.62 -3.41
N LYS A 35 -4.33 -11.69 -2.94
CA LYS A 35 -4.84 -12.56 -1.88
C LYS A 35 -4.34 -12.13 -0.49
N ILE A 36 -4.87 -12.72 0.57
CA ILE A 36 -4.34 -12.58 1.93
C ILE A 36 -3.04 -13.37 2.04
N ILE A 37 -2.01 -12.78 2.67
CA ILE A 37 -0.76 -13.46 2.98
C ILE A 37 -1.02 -14.50 4.08
N PRO A 38 -0.87 -15.81 3.81
CA PRO A 38 -1.26 -16.84 4.77
C PRO A 38 -0.18 -17.04 5.85
N LEU A 39 -0.60 -17.20 7.11
CA LEU A 39 0.32 -17.37 8.25
C LEU A 39 1.31 -18.54 8.09
N ARG A 40 0.88 -19.63 7.44
CA ARG A 40 1.74 -20.81 7.18
C ARG A 40 3.00 -20.44 6.41
N GLU A 41 2.91 -19.49 5.49
CA GLU A 41 4.01 -19.06 4.64
C GLU A 41 5.04 -18.28 5.46
N ILE A 42 4.57 -17.38 6.33
CA ILE A 42 5.43 -16.64 7.25
C ILE A 42 6.16 -17.61 8.19
N ARG A 43 5.44 -18.54 8.82
CA ARG A 43 6.01 -19.49 9.77
C ARG A 43 7.04 -20.43 9.12
N ALA A 44 6.82 -20.84 7.87
CA ALA A 44 7.77 -21.68 7.14
C ALA A 44 9.08 -20.94 6.83
N ARG A 45 9.03 -19.63 6.65
CA ARG A 45 10.19 -18.80 6.31
C ARG A 45 10.92 -18.23 7.53
N LEU A 46 10.20 -18.00 8.64
CA LEU A 46 10.72 -17.38 9.87
C LEU A 46 12.08 -17.96 10.34
N PRO A 47 12.29 -19.29 10.41
CA PRO A 47 13.56 -19.85 10.89
C PRO A 47 14.76 -19.43 10.04
N HIS A 48 14.56 -19.25 8.73
CA HIS A 48 15.62 -18.86 7.80
C HIS A 48 16.05 -17.40 7.98
N TRP A 49 15.20 -16.54 8.55
CA TRP A 49 15.50 -15.13 8.78
C TRP A 49 16.43 -14.90 9.98
N HIS A 50 16.48 -15.86 10.91
CA HIS A 50 17.39 -15.82 12.06
C HIS A 50 18.79 -16.34 11.74
N VAL A 51 19.01 -16.86 10.53
CA VAL A 51 20.31 -17.38 10.10
C VAL A 51 21.05 -16.30 9.32
N HIS A 52 22.35 -16.15 9.60
CA HIS A 52 23.19 -15.26 8.82
C HIS A 52 23.18 -15.65 7.33
N PRO A 53 23.09 -14.67 6.41
CA PRO A 53 23.16 -14.95 4.99
C PRO A 53 24.50 -15.58 4.61
N GLN A 54 24.48 -16.42 3.59
CA GLN A 54 25.69 -16.96 3.00
C GLN A 54 26.33 -15.94 2.06
N ALA A 55 27.64 -16.10 1.83
CA ALA A 55 28.38 -15.30 0.84
C ALA A 55 27.67 -15.34 -0.54
N PRO A 56 27.61 -14.21 -1.27
CA PRO A 56 28.36 -12.95 -1.06
C PRO A 56 27.70 -11.96 -0.09
N TRP A 57 26.51 -12.27 0.44
CA TRP A 57 25.72 -11.32 1.22
C TRP A 57 26.15 -11.29 2.68
N ARG A 58 26.25 -10.08 3.25
CA ARG A 58 26.54 -9.88 4.68
C ARG A 58 25.30 -9.57 5.51
N ARG A 59 24.19 -9.25 4.86
CA ARG A 59 22.91 -8.84 5.45
C ARG A 59 21.75 -9.51 4.72
N SER A 60 20.65 -9.72 5.44
CA SER A 60 19.40 -10.25 4.90
C SER A 60 18.29 -9.23 5.08
N GLY A 61 17.32 -9.21 4.18
CA GLY A 61 16.17 -8.32 4.28
C GLY A 61 14.88 -9.05 3.99
N LEU A 62 13.82 -8.73 4.73
CA LEU A 62 12.46 -9.13 4.38
C LEU A 62 11.78 -7.97 3.66
N LEU A 63 11.37 -8.19 2.42
CA LEU A 63 10.52 -7.30 1.67
C LEU A 63 9.10 -7.87 1.65
N VAL A 64 8.17 -7.21 2.35
CA VAL A 64 6.74 -7.53 2.27
C VAL A 64 6.07 -6.53 1.35
N LEU A 65 5.68 -6.98 0.15
CA LEU A 65 4.93 -6.16 -0.79
C LEU A 65 3.45 -6.15 -0.44
N GLU A 66 2.82 -4.98 -0.53
CA GLU A 66 1.40 -4.81 -0.23
C GLU A 66 1.03 -5.38 1.15
N ALA A 67 1.75 -4.92 2.17
CA ALA A 67 1.68 -5.35 3.57
C ALA A 67 0.27 -5.28 4.18
N GLN A 68 -0.63 -4.43 3.66
CA GLN A 68 -2.06 -4.42 4.04
C GLN A 68 -2.78 -5.76 3.76
N ARG A 69 -2.17 -6.66 2.97
CA ARG A 69 -2.66 -8.02 2.72
C ARG A 69 -2.31 -9.00 3.84
N MET A 70 -1.56 -8.57 4.86
CA MET A 70 -1.32 -9.35 6.07
C MET A 70 -2.56 -9.35 6.97
N ASN A 71 -3.05 -10.53 7.32
CA ASN A 71 -4.07 -10.64 8.36
C ASN A 71 -3.49 -10.33 9.75
N GLU A 72 -4.36 -10.19 10.75
CA GLU A 72 -3.97 -9.86 12.12
C GLU A 72 -2.96 -10.86 12.72
N GLU A 73 -3.15 -12.15 12.44
CA GLU A 73 -2.25 -13.21 12.94
C GLU A 73 -0.83 -13.08 12.37
N VAL A 74 -0.71 -12.73 11.08
CA VAL A 74 0.58 -12.49 10.43
C VAL A 74 1.26 -11.26 11.03
N GLN A 75 0.52 -10.16 11.19
CA GLN A 75 1.06 -8.93 11.78
C GLN A 75 1.59 -9.20 13.21
N ASN A 76 0.80 -9.89 14.04
CA ASN A 76 1.20 -10.25 15.40
C ASN A 76 2.40 -11.22 15.45
N THR A 77 2.50 -12.13 14.49
CA THR A 77 3.64 -13.04 14.39
C THR A 77 4.93 -12.29 14.05
N LEU A 78 4.86 -11.33 13.13
CA LEU A 78 6.01 -10.50 12.75
C LEU A 78 6.42 -9.52 13.84
N LEU A 79 5.50 -9.01 14.66
CA LEU A 79 5.80 -8.09 15.77
C LEU A 79 6.91 -8.63 16.68
N LYS A 80 6.87 -9.93 17.00
CA LYS A 80 7.91 -10.58 17.84
C LYS A 80 9.31 -10.43 17.24
N THR A 81 9.43 -10.47 15.92
CA THR A 81 10.72 -10.34 15.23
C THR A 81 11.10 -8.88 14.97
N LEU A 82 10.11 -7.99 14.87
CA LEU A 82 10.32 -6.55 14.74
C LEU A 82 10.79 -5.89 16.04
N GLU A 83 10.45 -6.45 17.20
CA GLU A 83 10.89 -5.98 18.52
C GLU A 83 12.38 -6.23 18.77
N GLU A 84 12.86 -7.43 18.41
CA GLU A 84 14.25 -7.82 18.57
C GLU A 84 14.80 -8.37 17.24
N PRO A 85 14.98 -7.52 16.21
CA PRO A 85 15.48 -7.97 14.92
C PRO A 85 16.96 -8.37 15.05
N PRO A 86 17.39 -9.45 14.38
CA PRO A 86 18.82 -9.75 14.25
C PRO A 86 19.57 -8.56 13.66
N GLN A 87 20.79 -8.27 14.13
CA GLN A 87 21.53 -7.06 13.74
C GLN A 87 21.80 -6.93 12.23
N PHE A 88 21.84 -8.07 11.54
CA PHE A 88 22.07 -8.18 10.09
C PHE A 88 20.77 -8.23 9.27
N PHE A 89 19.61 -8.12 9.91
CA PHE A 89 18.30 -8.28 9.29
C PHE A 89 17.54 -6.96 9.23
N THR A 90 17.02 -6.63 8.05
CA THR A 90 16.26 -5.39 7.80
C THR A 90 14.86 -5.72 7.30
N PHE A 91 13.82 -5.17 7.92
CA PHE A 91 12.45 -5.28 7.43
C PHE A 91 12.09 -4.08 6.57
N VAL A 92 11.46 -4.35 5.42
CA VAL A 92 10.88 -3.33 4.54
C VAL A 92 9.46 -3.75 4.18
N PHE A 93 8.49 -2.93 4.56
CA PHE A 93 7.09 -3.11 4.22
C PHE A 93 6.69 -2.07 3.17
N THR A 94 5.94 -2.46 2.15
CA THR A 94 5.27 -1.51 1.26
C THR A 94 3.77 -1.53 1.53
N VAL A 95 3.15 -0.36 1.64
CA VAL A 95 1.72 -0.25 1.91
C VAL A 95 1.13 0.95 1.17
N PRO A 96 -0.11 0.93 0.69
CA PRO A 96 -0.77 2.12 0.15
C PRO A 96 -0.85 3.25 1.18
N HIS A 97 -1.22 2.90 2.42
CA HIS A 97 -1.34 3.85 3.52
C HIS A 97 -0.95 3.21 4.87
N PRO A 98 -0.20 3.91 5.75
CA PRO A 98 0.27 3.35 7.02
C PRO A 98 -0.86 2.85 7.94
N ASN A 99 -2.02 3.50 7.93
CA ASN A 99 -3.19 3.13 8.75
C ASN A 99 -3.82 1.77 8.39
N LEU A 100 -3.35 1.12 7.31
CA LEU A 100 -3.77 -0.23 6.95
C LEU A 100 -3.03 -1.31 7.74
N LEU A 101 -1.98 -0.93 8.49
CA LEU A 101 -1.25 -1.80 9.40
C LEU A 101 -1.54 -1.44 10.85
N PHE A 102 -1.26 -2.37 11.76
CA PHE A 102 -1.37 -2.09 13.18
C PHE A 102 -0.44 -0.96 13.61
N PRO A 103 -0.90 -0.03 14.48
CA PRO A 103 -0.05 1.04 15.03
C PRO A 103 1.25 0.51 15.66
N THR A 104 1.22 -0.68 16.24
CA THR A 104 2.39 -1.37 16.83
C THR A 104 3.44 -1.75 15.80
N VAL A 105 3.04 -2.12 14.58
CA VAL A 105 3.96 -2.37 13.45
C VAL A 105 4.53 -1.05 12.95
N VAL A 106 3.66 -0.07 12.69
CA VAL A 106 4.04 1.25 12.16
C VAL A 106 5.05 1.96 13.08
N SER A 107 4.81 1.93 14.40
CA SER A 107 5.68 2.59 15.40
C SER A 107 7.12 2.03 15.46
N ARG A 108 7.36 0.81 14.96
CA ARG A 108 8.68 0.16 14.91
C ARG A 108 9.38 0.35 13.56
N CYS A 109 8.77 1.12 12.66
CA CYS A 109 9.29 1.38 11.33
C CYS A 109 9.58 2.88 11.14
N LEU A 110 10.65 3.18 10.41
CA LEU A 110 10.83 4.48 9.81
C LEU A 110 9.83 4.60 8.65
N VAL A 111 8.83 5.46 8.84
CA VAL A 111 7.76 5.67 7.86
C VAL A 111 8.24 6.67 6.82
N THR A 112 8.33 6.24 5.57
CA THR A 112 8.77 7.08 4.44
C THR A 112 7.71 7.05 3.36
N ARG A 113 7.30 8.24 2.91
CA ARG A 113 6.41 8.36 1.78
C ARG A 113 7.19 8.24 0.48
N VAL A 114 6.69 7.40 -0.41
CA VAL A 114 7.14 7.21 -1.79
C VAL A 114 6.22 8.02 -2.68
N ILE A 115 6.78 9.06 -3.27
CA ILE A 115 6.11 9.82 -4.32
C ILE A 115 6.36 9.02 -5.61
N GLY A 116 5.33 8.36 -6.11
CA GLY A 116 5.42 7.72 -7.42
C GLY A 116 5.36 8.76 -8.53
N ASP A 117 5.91 8.42 -9.69
CA ASP A 117 5.90 9.25 -10.91
C ASP A 117 4.49 9.40 -11.54
N TYR A 118 3.43 9.14 -10.77
CA TYR A 118 2.07 9.31 -11.25
C TYR A 118 1.78 10.79 -11.45
N GLN A 119 1.77 11.22 -12.71
CA GLN A 119 1.29 12.54 -13.08
C GLN A 119 -0.23 12.49 -13.19
N ALA A 120 -0.90 13.28 -12.34
CA ALA A 120 -2.34 13.39 -12.37
C ALA A 120 -2.80 13.86 -13.76
N ARG A 121 -3.72 13.12 -14.37
CA ARG A 121 -4.23 13.44 -15.71
C ARG A 121 -5.15 14.65 -15.64
N ASN A 122 -6.04 14.69 -14.65
CA ASN A 122 -7.06 15.72 -14.46
C ASN A 122 -7.09 16.23 -13.01
N ALA A 123 -5.98 16.77 -12.52
CA ALA A 123 -5.86 17.26 -11.13
C ALA A 123 -6.92 18.30 -10.75
N GLU A 124 -7.30 19.18 -11.70
CA GLU A 124 -8.31 20.22 -11.46
C GLU A 124 -9.70 19.63 -11.21
N ILE A 125 -10.10 18.63 -12.00
CA ILE A 125 -11.39 17.95 -11.87
C ILE A 125 -11.43 17.15 -10.56
N ALA A 126 -10.34 16.46 -10.22
CA ALA A 126 -10.22 15.74 -8.95
C ALA A 126 -10.37 16.69 -7.75
N ALA A 127 -9.75 17.87 -7.82
CA ALA A 127 -9.83 18.88 -6.77
C ALA A 127 -11.23 19.50 -6.64
N GLU A 128 -11.90 19.74 -7.77
CA GLU A 128 -13.27 20.23 -7.80
C GLU A 128 -14.24 19.23 -7.17
N ILE A 129 -14.17 17.96 -7.56
CA ILE A 129 -15.00 16.89 -6.98
C ILE A 129 -14.67 16.72 -5.49
N TRP A 130 -13.40 16.78 -5.10
CA TRP A 130 -13.02 16.69 -3.68
C TRP A 130 -13.66 17.79 -2.83
N ALA A 131 -13.71 19.03 -3.34
CA ALA A 131 -14.25 20.19 -2.63
C ALA A 131 -15.79 20.26 -2.60
N ALA A 132 -16.48 19.56 -3.50
CA ALA A 132 -17.94 19.54 -3.57
C ALA A 132 -18.59 18.79 -2.39
N ASN A 133 -19.90 19.01 -2.17
CA ASN A 133 -20.67 18.24 -1.20
C ASN A 133 -21.14 16.89 -1.77
N GLY A 134 -21.57 15.95 -0.91
CA GLY A 134 -21.82 14.56 -1.33
C GLY A 134 -22.77 14.39 -2.52
N GLY A 135 -23.85 15.19 -2.60
CA GLY A 135 -24.79 15.14 -3.73
C GLY A 135 -24.19 15.73 -5.02
N GLU A 136 -23.49 16.85 -4.91
CA GLU A 136 -22.80 17.49 -6.04
C GLU A 136 -21.68 16.61 -6.61
N ARG A 137 -20.97 15.85 -5.77
CA ARG A 137 -19.90 14.94 -6.21
C ARG A 137 -20.38 13.89 -7.19
N LEU A 138 -21.54 13.28 -6.94
CA LEU A 138 -22.11 12.27 -7.84
C LEU A 138 -22.45 12.87 -9.20
N ALA A 139 -23.07 14.05 -9.20
CA ALA A 139 -23.42 14.76 -10.43
C ALA A 139 -22.18 15.19 -11.22
N LEU A 140 -21.18 15.77 -10.55
CA LEU A 140 -19.92 16.20 -11.17
C LEU A 140 -19.13 15.01 -11.72
N PHE A 141 -19.09 13.88 -11.00
CA PHE A 141 -18.43 12.68 -11.47
C PHE A 141 -19.11 12.11 -12.72
N GLU A 142 -20.45 12.03 -12.71
CA GLU A 142 -21.23 11.51 -13.85
C GLU A 142 -21.09 12.40 -15.10
N ASP A 143 -21.08 13.73 -14.93
CA ASP A 143 -20.95 14.70 -16.02
C ASP A 143 -19.52 14.80 -16.59
N LYS A 144 -18.50 14.85 -15.72
CA LYS A 144 -17.12 15.16 -16.14
C LYS A 144 -16.23 13.95 -16.37
N ILE A 145 -16.56 12.80 -15.77
CA ILE A 145 -15.69 11.60 -15.78
C ILE A 145 -16.42 10.40 -16.37
N GLY A 146 -17.67 10.18 -15.93
CA GLY A 146 -18.49 9.05 -16.34
C GLY A 146 -18.10 7.72 -15.68
N TYR A 147 -19.01 6.75 -15.76
CA TYR A 147 -18.84 5.41 -15.18
C TYR A 147 -18.21 4.43 -16.17
N GLU A 148 -17.09 4.83 -16.75
CA GLU A 148 -16.23 3.92 -17.51
C GLU A 148 -15.05 3.46 -16.65
N ARG A 149 -14.66 2.18 -16.74
CA ARG A 149 -13.65 1.59 -15.85
C ARG A 149 -12.31 2.32 -15.94
N GLU A 150 -11.88 2.68 -17.16
CA GLU A 150 -10.63 3.41 -17.36
C GLU A 150 -10.69 4.82 -16.76
N SER A 151 -11.74 5.58 -17.06
CA SER A 151 -11.97 6.94 -16.53
C SER A 151 -12.09 6.96 -15.00
N ALA A 152 -12.86 6.04 -14.43
CA ALA A 152 -13.00 5.90 -12.98
C ALA A 152 -11.67 5.53 -12.30
N THR A 153 -10.93 4.60 -12.89
CA THR A 153 -9.60 4.24 -12.37
C THR A 153 -8.64 5.42 -12.44
N ALA A 154 -8.64 6.18 -13.54
CA ALA A 154 -7.83 7.38 -13.69
C ALA A 154 -8.20 8.45 -12.64
N PHE A 155 -9.49 8.74 -12.45
CA PHE A 155 -9.94 9.66 -11.41
C PHE A 155 -9.49 9.24 -10.01
N ILE A 156 -9.66 7.96 -9.66
CA ILE A 156 -9.29 7.49 -8.32
C ILE A 156 -7.77 7.60 -8.12
N ASN A 157 -6.97 7.41 -9.17
CA ASN A 157 -5.53 7.64 -9.12
C ASN A 157 -5.19 9.13 -8.96
N ASP A 158 -5.86 10.03 -9.70
CA ASP A 158 -5.71 11.49 -9.58
C ASP A 158 -6.05 11.96 -8.17
N LEU A 159 -7.19 11.48 -7.64
CA LEU A 159 -7.65 11.78 -6.29
C LEU A 159 -6.66 11.26 -5.24
N GLU A 160 -6.17 10.03 -5.39
CA GLU A 160 -5.14 9.49 -4.49
C GLU A 160 -3.86 10.33 -4.53
N ALA A 161 -3.39 10.73 -5.71
CA ALA A 161 -2.18 11.54 -5.86
C ALA A 161 -2.32 12.91 -5.18
N GLN A 162 -3.48 13.55 -5.33
CA GLN A 162 -3.80 14.80 -4.66
C GLN A 162 -3.82 14.65 -3.14
N LEU A 163 -4.46 13.59 -2.63
CA LEU A 163 -4.61 13.38 -1.19
C LEU A 163 -3.37 12.81 -0.53
N ALA A 164 -2.47 12.19 -1.29
CA ALA A 164 -1.28 11.56 -0.72
C ALA A 164 -0.37 12.57 0.01
N ALA A 165 -0.48 13.88 -0.28
CA ALA A 165 0.27 14.98 0.36
C ALA A 165 0.34 14.87 1.90
N ALA A 166 -0.77 14.46 2.51
CA ALA A 166 -0.93 14.36 3.95
C ALA A 166 -1.72 13.08 4.32
N PRO A 167 -1.63 12.59 5.57
CA PRO A 167 -2.48 11.51 6.03
C PRO A 167 -3.97 11.89 5.87
N ASN A 168 -4.72 11.10 5.11
CA ASN A 168 -6.14 11.34 4.87
C ASN A 168 -6.92 10.03 5.06
N PRO A 169 -7.99 10.01 5.87
CA PRO A 169 -8.77 8.79 6.12
C PRO A 169 -9.29 8.17 4.83
N VAL A 170 -9.67 8.98 3.83
CA VAL A 170 -10.24 8.55 2.55
C VAL A 170 -9.29 7.70 1.71
N LEU A 171 -7.97 7.79 1.94
CA LEU A 171 -6.98 6.98 1.23
C LEU A 171 -7.21 5.47 1.45
N LYS A 172 -7.77 5.09 2.60
CA LYS A 172 -8.19 3.70 2.86
C LYS A 172 -9.32 3.28 1.90
N GLN A 173 -10.37 4.09 1.82
CA GLN A 173 -11.52 3.84 0.93
C GLN A 173 -11.07 3.82 -0.53
N ILE A 174 -10.20 4.75 -0.95
CA ILE A 174 -9.64 4.77 -2.31
C ILE A 174 -8.96 3.44 -2.62
N TRP A 175 -8.13 2.92 -1.71
CA TRP A 175 -7.47 1.64 -1.93
C TRP A 175 -8.46 0.47 -2.00
N GLU A 176 -9.46 0.44 -1.12
CA GLU A 176 -10.52 -0.58 -1.12
C GLU A 176 -11.30 -0.54 -2.44
N THR A 177 -11.68 0.63 -2.92
CA THR A 177 -12.35 0.82 -4.21
C THR A 177 -11.45 0.36 -5.36
N LYS A 178 -10.16 0.76 -5.39
CA LYS A 178 -9.21 0.29 -6.41
C LYS A 178 -9.13 -1.23 -6.46
N LYS A 179 -9.10 -1.89 -5.29
CA LYS A 179 -9.10 -3.35 -5.20
C LYS A 179 -10.39 -3.95 -5.79
N LEU A 180 -11.54 -3.35 -5.51
CA LEU A 180 -12.82 -3.78 -6.10
C LEU A 180 -12.83 -3.60 -7.62
N LEU A 181 -12.22 -2.53 -8.14
CA LEU A 181 -12.15 -2.26 -9.58
C LEU A 181 -11.18 -3.18 -10.34
N GLN A 182 -10.37 -3.98 -9.66
CA GLN A 182 -9.57 -5.05 -10.29
C GLN A 182 -10.42 -6.26 -10.69
N ASP A 183 -11.60 -6.40 -10.10
CA ASP A 183 -12.55 -7.47 -10.44
C ASP A 183 -13.54 -6.95 -11.50
N ASP A 184 -13.61 -7.63 -12.64
CA ASP A 184 -14.49 -7.26 -13.74
C ASP A 184 -15.97 -7.46 -13.41
N SER A 185 -16.28 -8.31 -12.43
CA SER A 185 -17.66 -8.57 -11.95
C SER A 185 -18.19 -7.51 -11.00
N THR A 186 -17.35 -6.60 -10.50
CA THR A 186 -17.75 -5.52 -9.60
C THR A 186 -18.71 -4.55 -10.28
N ASN A 187 -19.77 -4.16 -9.56
CA ASN A 187 -20.61 -3.03 -9.95
C ASN A 187 -19.83 -1.71 -9.78
N LEU A 188 -19.24 -1.24 -10.89
CA LEU A 188 -18.41 -0.04 -10.97
C LEU A 188 -19.10 1.19 -10.37
N LYS A 189 -20.36 1.46 -10.78
CA LYS A 189 -21.11 2.63 -10.31
C LYS A 189 -21.28 2.60 -8.79
N MET A 190 -21.70 1.46 -8.24
CA MET A 190 -21.84 1.31 -6.79
C MET A 190 -20.51 1.51 -6.04
N ALA A 191 -19.41 0.93 -6.53
CA ALA A 191 -18.10 1.04 -5.88
C ALA A 191 -17.58 2.49 -5.87
N VAL A 192 -17.81 3.23 -6.96
CA VAL A 192 -17.41 4.64 -7.09
C VAL A 192 -18.34 5.54 -6.27
N ASP A 193 -19.65 5.34 -6.30
CA ASP A 193 -20.62 6.13 -5.53
C ASP A 193 -20.35 6.02 -4.03
N CYS A 194 -20.09 4.80 -3.54
CA CYS A 194 -19.70 4.57 -2.15
C CYS A 194 -18.42 5.33 -1.78
N LEU A 195 -17.46 5.44 -2.69
CA LEU A 195 -16.24 6.21 -2.47
C LEU A 195 -16.56 7.71 -2.41
N LEU A 196 -17.28 8.26 -3.39
CA LEU A 196 -17.61 9.68 -3.49
C LEU A 196 -18.39 10.20 -2.27
N LEU A 197 -19.20 9.33 -1.65
CA LEU A 197 -19.98 9.64 -0.46
C LEU A 197 -19.22 9.41 0.87
N SER A 198 -17.95 9.02 0.83
CA SER A 198 -17.18 8.63 2.03
C SER A 198 -16.52 9.79 2.79
N TRP A 199 -16.67 11.03 2.32
CA TRP A 199 -16.16 12.25 2.96
C TRP A 199 -17.11 13.44 2.84
#